data_AF-A0A2V7TNV6-F1
#
_entry.id   AF-A0A2V7TNV6-F1
#
_cell.length_a   1.000
_cell.length_b   1.000
_cell.length_c   1.000
_cell.angle_alpha   90.00
_cell.angle_beta   90.00
_cell.angle_gamma   90.00
#
_symmetry.space_group_name_H-M   'P 1'
#
loop_
_entity.id
_entity.type
_entity.pdbx_description
1 polymer ?
#
loop_
_entity_poly.entity_id
_entity_poly.type
_entity_poly.pdbx_seq_one_letter_code
_entity_poly.pdbx_strand_id
1 'polypeptide(L)'
;MFGYDWPRFHAAVNDLPAALLFVTVLFEIGGWLTKRASLKAAALWTLWAGVVGGWVAVLAGLKAEDVIEHGEAIHELMEQHERQALITMGIFTVVLV
;
A
#
# COMPACT_ATOMS: atom_id res chain seq x y z
N MET A 1 -4.03 9.54 -23.99
CA MET A 1 -3.54 8.80 -22.82
C MET A 1 -2.32 7.99 -23.24
N PHE A 2 -1.19 8.06 -22.52
CA PHE A 2 0.12 7.54 -22.96
C PHE A 2 0.27 6.00 -23.00
N GLY A 3 -0.79 5.23 -23.22
CA GLY A 3 -0.69 3.77 -23.45
C GLY A 3 -0.05 2.95 -22.32
N TYR A 4 0.04 3.51 -21.11
CA TYR A 4 0.56 2.80 -19.93
C TYR A 4 -0.56 1.96 -19.31
N ASP A 5 -0.26 0.68 -19.05
CA ASP A 5 -1.19 -0.30 -18.50
C ASP A 5 -1.34 -0.08 -16.97
N TRP A 6 -2.05 0.98 -16.61
CA TRP A 6 -2.32 1.36 -15.22
C TRP A 6 -2.97 0.25 -14.40
N PRO A 7 -3.97 -0.50 -14.91
CA PRO A 7 -4.56 -1.60 -14.15
C PRO A 7 -3.55 -2.69 -13.82
N ARG A 8 -2.72 -3.09 -14.78
CA ARG A 8 -1.68 -4.10 -14.53
C ARG A 8 -0.63 -3.59 -13.57
N PHE A 9 -0.23 -2.32 -13.68
CA PHE A 9 0.73 -1.73 -12.77
C PHE A 9 0.17 -1.63 -11.35
N HIS A 10 -1.06 -1.10 -11.19
CA HIS A 10 -1.76 -1.06 -9.91
C HIS A 10 -1.84 -2.45 -9.28
N ALA A 11 -2.28 -3.46 -10.03
CA ALA A 11 -2.35 -4.84 -9.56
C ALA A 11 -0.97 -5.38 -9.10
N ALA A 12 0.11 -5.02 -9.81
CA ALA A 12 1.46 -5.46 -9.45
C ALA A 12 1.99 -4.83 -8.15
N VAL A 13 1.51 -3.63 -7.78
CA VAL A 13 1.97 -2.91 -6.58
C VAL A 13 0.96 -2.90 -5.44
N ASN A 14 -0.29 -3.31 -5.67
CA ASN A 14 -1.39 -3.20 -4.70
C ASN A 14 -1.16 -4.01 -3.41
N ASP A 15 -0.51 -5.17 -3.49
CA ASP A 15 -0.28 -6.04 -2.32
C ASP A 15 0.94 -5.60 -1.49
N LEU A 16 1.81 -4.77 -2.07
CA LEU A 16 3.05 -4.31 -1.45
C LEU A 16 2.85 -3.62 -0.09
N PRO A 17 1.88 -2.70 0.09
CA PRO A 17 1.74 -1.94 1.34
C PRO A 17 1.34 -2.85 2.50
N ALA A 18 0.40 -3.77 2.26
CA ALA A 18 -0.05 -4.73 3.25
C ALA A 18 1.09 -5.71 3.62
N ALA A 19 1.80 -6.23 2.61
CA ALA A 19 2.94 -7.12 2.83
C ALA A 19 4.06 -6.44 3.64
N LEU A 20 4.42 -5.21 3.29
CA LEU A 20 5.48 -4.46 3.98
C LEU A 20 5.07 -4.03 5.40
N LEU A 21 3.80 -3.69 5.66
CA LEU A 21 3.35 -3.49 7.03
C LEU A 21 3.48 -4.78 7.85
N PHE A 22 3.01 -5.91 7.31
CA PHE A 22 3.11 -7.18 8.01
C PHE A 22 4.56 -7.51 8.37
N VAL A 23 5.48 -7.34 7.42
CA VAL A 23 6.92 -7.54 7.64
C VAL A 23 7.50 -6.53 8.65
N THR A 24 7.02 -5.27 8.63
CA THR A 24 7.38 -4.26 9.64
C THR A 24 7.07 -4.76 11.05
N VAL A 25 5.86 -5.29 11.26
CA VAL A 25 5.45 -5.83 12.57
C VAL A 25 6.32 -7.02 12.98
N LEU A 26 6.66 -7.91 12.05
CA LEU A 26 7.58 -9.03 12.32
C LEU A 26 8.96 -8.55 12.75
N PHE A 27 9.52 -7.54 12.07
CA PHE A 27 10.80 -6.95 12.45
C PHE A 27 10.74 -6.25 13.81
N GLU A 28 9.65 -5.56 14.12
CA GLU A 28 9.47 -4.88 15.41
C GLU A 28 9.40 -5.90 16.56
N ILE A 29 8.60 -6.96 16.40
CA ILE A 29 8.54 -8.08 17.37
C ILE A 29 9.91 -8.73 17.51
N GLY A 30 10.60 -9.02 16.41
CA GLY A 30 11.94 -9.61 16.42
C GLY A 30 12.96 -8.70 17.11
N GLY A 31 12.93 -7.40 16.86
CA GLY A 31 13.78 -6.40 17.48
C GLY A 31 13.51 -6.25 18.97
N TRP A 32 12.24 -6.33 19.38
CA TRP A 32 11.85 -6.33 20.79
C TRP A 32 12.31 -7.59 21.53
N LEU A 33 12.17 -8.78 20.93
CA LEU A 33 12.59 -10.06 21.52
C LEU A 33 14.11 -10.17 21.63
N THR A 34 14.83 -9.84 20.57
CA THR A 34 16.29 -10.04 20.48
C THR A 34 17.11 -8.83 20.95
N LYS A 35 16.45 -7.69 21.22
CA LYS A 35 17.07 -6.41 21.56
C LYS A 35 18.04 -5.88 20.49
N ARG A 36 17.94 -6.36 19.24
CA ARG A 36 18.82 -5.96 18.13
C ARG A 36 18.34 -4.64 17.51
N ALA A 37 19.20 -3.62 17.56
CA ALA A 37 18.95 -2.33 16.91
C ALA A 37 18.77 -2.45 15.39
N SER A 38 19.45 -3.41 14.74
CA SER A 38 19.32 -3.64 13.30
C SER A 38 17.92 -4.07 12.88
N LEU A 39 17.23 -4.86 13.70
CA LEU A 39 15.85 -5.27 13.42
C LEU A 39 14.86 -4.12 13.59
N LYS A 40 15.07 -3.25 14.59
CA LYS A 40 14.30 -2.01 14.73
C LYS A 40 14.49 -1.07 13.55
N ALA A 41 15.73 -0.94 13.06
CA ALA A 41 16.01 -0.17 11.86
C ALA A 41 15.33 -0.79 10.63
N ALA A 42 15.38 -2.12 10.48
CA ALA A 42 14.69 -2.82 9.41
C ALA A 42 13.16 -2.59 9.46
N ALA A 43 12.54 -2.64 10.66
CA ALA A 43 11.13 -2.31 10.84
C ALA A 43 10.82 -0.90 10.33
N LEU A 44 11.56 0.12 10.79
CA LEU A 44 11.36 1.50 10.37
C LEU A 44 11.48 1.69 8.84
N TRP A 45 12.54 1.16 8.23
CA TRP A 45 12.74 1.30 6.78
C TRP A 45 11.71 0.52 5.97
N THR A 46 11.24 -0.62 6.47
CA THR A 46 10.17 -1.39 5.84
C THR A 46 8.85 -0.63 5.91
N LEU A 47 8.57 0.06 7.02
CA LEU A 47 7.39 0.92 7.15
C LEU A 47 7.43 2.09 6.17
N TRP A 48 8.57 2.78 6.06
CA TRP A 48 8.78 3.83 5.05
C TRP A 48 8.51 3.31 3.64
N ALA A 49 9.09 2.15 3.28
CA ALA A 49 8.87 1.54 1.97
C ALA A 49 7.39 1.16 1.75
N GLY A 50 6.71 0.65 2.77
CA GLY A 50 5.29 0.33 2.74
C GLY A 50 4.41 1.56 2.52
N VAL A 51 4.70 2.67 3.21
CA VAL A 51 3.94 3.93 3.05
C VAL A 51 4.16 4.53 1.67
N VAL A 52 5.41 4.65 1.21
CA VAL A 52 5.71 5.18 -0.12
C VAL A 52 5.11 4.30 -1.22
N GLY A 53 5.28 2.99 -1.12
CA GLY A 53 4.71 2.03 -2.07
C GLY A 53 3.17 2.03 -2.07
N GLY A 54 2.54 2.24 -0.91
CA GLY A 54 1.08 2.35 -0.81
C GLY A 54 0.52 3.59 -1.46
N TRP A 55 1.18 4.73 -1.34
CA TRP A 55 0.78 5.91 -2.10
C TRP A 55 0.98 5.73 -3.60
N VAL A 56 2.03 5.02 -4.04
CA VAL A 56 2.19 4.63 -5.45
C VAL A 56 1.02 3.74 -5.91
N ALA A 57 0.60 2.77 -5.11
CA ALA A 57 -0.53 1.90 -5.42
C ALA A 57 -1.86 2.65 -5.51
N VAL A 58 -2.13 3.58 -4.59
CA VAL A 58 -3.32 4.45 -4.61
C VAL A 58 -3.34 5.30 -5.88
N LEU A 59 -2.24 5.99 -6.19
CA LEU A 59 -2.17 6.83 -7.39
C LEU A 59 -2.33 6.02 -8.68
N ALA A 60 -1.77 4.79 -8.72
CA ALA A 60 -1.98 3.88 -9.83
C ALA A 60 -3.43 3.40 -9.95
N GLY A 61 -4.10 3.13 -8.83
CA GLY A 61 -5.51 2.73 -8.77
C GLY A 61 -6.44 3.80 -9.31
N LEU A 62 -6.24 5.05 -8.88
CA LEU A 62 -6.99 6.22 -9.41
C LEU A 62 -6.83 6.38 -10.92
N LYS A 63 -5.64 6.06 -11.47
CA LYS A 63 -5.41 6.08 -12.93
C LYS A 63 -5.94 4.85 -13.65
N ALA A 64 -6.05 3.72 -12.96
CA ALA A 64 -6.59 2.49 -13.52
C ALA A 64 -8.12 2.55 -13.68
N GLU A 65 -8.80 3.23 -12.76
CA GLU A 65 -10.25 3.43 -12.82
C GLU A 65 -10.70 4.19 -14.07
N ASP A 66 -9.96 5.25 -14.43
CA ASP A 66 -10.24 6.08 -15.62
C ASP A 66 -10.19 5.31 -16.95
N VAL A 67 -9.58 4.12 -16.99
CA VAL A 67 -9.25 3.40 -18.24
C VAL A 67 -9.85 2.00 -18.36
N ILE A 68 -10.33 1.40 -17.27
CA ILE A 68 -11.00 0.10 -17.32
C ILE A 68 -12.47 0.30 -17.66
N GLU A 69 -12.97 -0.46 -18.65
CA GLU A 69 -14.40 -0.60 -18.84
C GLU A 69 -14.98 -1.51 -17.76
N HIS A 70 -15.95 -1.00 -17.01
CA HIS A 70 -16.58 -1.74 -15.93
C HIS A 70 -18.06 -1.35 -15.78
N GLY A 71 -18.89 -2.30 -15.35
CA GLY A 71 -20.30 -2.06 -15.08
C GLY A 71 -20.53 -1.43 -13.70
N GLU A 72 -21.75 -0.94 -13.45
CA GLU A 72 -22.13 -0.23 -12.21
C GLU A 72 -21.74 -0.99 -10.94
N ALA A 73 -22.03 -2.29 -10.85
CA ALA A 73 -21.70 -3.09 -9.67
C ALA A 73 -20.19 -3.17 -9.40
N ILE A 74 -19.36 -3.16 -10.45
CA ILE A 74 -17.90 -3.14 -10.30
C ILE A 74 -17.44 -1.73 -9.92
N HIS A 75 -18.07 -0.69 -10.45
CA HIS A 75 -17.79 0.70 -10.11
C HIS A 75 -18.00 0.96 -8.60
N GLU A 76 -19.14 0.53 -8.05
CA GLU A 76 -19.41 0.67 -6.62
C GLU A 76 -18.38 -0.06 -5.74
N LEU A 77 -17.92 -1.25 -6.18
CA LEU A 77 -16.87 -1.99 -5.49
C LEU A 77 -15.52 -1.26 -5.56
N MET A 78 -15.20 -0.65 -6.70
CA MET A 78 -13.98 0.14 -6.87
C MET A 78 -13.98 1.39 -5.99
N GLU A 79 -15.10 2.12 -5.93
CA GLU A 79 -15.31 3.25 -5.01
C GLU A 79 -15.17 2.85 -3.53
N GLN A 80 -15.68 1.67 -3.17
CA GLN A 80 -15.46 1.12 -1.82
C GLN A 80 -13.99 0.81 -1.57
N HIS A 81 -13.30 0.20 -2.53
CA HIS A 81 -11.89 -0.12 -2.46
C HIS A 81 -11.03 1.15 -2.34
N GLU A 82 -11.27 2.18 -3.15
CA GLU A 82 -10.58 3.47 -3.08
C GLU A 82 -10.71 4.08 -1.69
N ARG A 83 -11.94 4.18 -1.17
CA ARG A 83 -12.19 4.75 0.16
C ARG A 83 -11.43 4.00 1.25
N GLN A 84 -11.42 2.66 1.20
CA GLN A 84 -10.66 1.83 2.13
C GLN A 84 -9.15 2.05 1.99
N ALA A 85 -8.64 2.19 0.76
CA ALA A 85 -7.24 2.48 0.49
C ALA A 85 -6.82 3.84 1.07
N LEU A 86 -7.61 4.89 0.85
CA LEU A 86 -7.33 6.23 1.39
C LEU A 86 -7.34 6.26 2.92
N ILE A 87 -8.33 5.61 3.57
CA ILE A 87 -8.39 5.50 5.03
C ILE A 87 -7.16 4.74 5.56
N THR A 88 -6.85 3.59 4.96
CA THR A 88 -5.73 2.74 5.38
C THR A 88 -4.40 3.46 5.24
N MET A 89 -4.17 4.11 4.09
CA MET A 89 -2.96 4.88 3.84
C MET A 89 -2.85 6.11 4.74
N GLY A 90 -3.96 6.76 5.07
CA GLY A 90 -4.01 7.81 6.08
C GLY A 90 -3.51 7.33 7.44
N ILE A 91 -4.05 6.21 7.93
CA ILE A 91 -3.62 5.60 9.21
C ILE A 91 -2.15 5.20 9.17
N PHE A 92 -1.71 4.52 8.10
CA PHE A 92 -0.30 4.11 7.94
C PHE A 92 0.66 5.29 7.96
N THR A 93 0.30 6.37 7.26
CA THR A 93 1.12 7.58 7.21
C THR A 93 1.22 8.23 8.59
N VAL A 94 0.13 8.22 9.38
CA VAL A 94 0.15 8.71 10.77
C VAL A 94 1.03 7.84 11.67
N VAL A 95 0.98 6.51 11.54
CA VAL A 95 1.80 5.58 12.35
C VAL A 95 3.30 5.72 12.05
N LEU A 96 3.66 6.18 10.86
CA LEU A 96 5.04 6.39 10.46
C LEU A 96 5.71 7.61 11.12
N VAL A 97 4.94 8.62 11.54
CA VAL A 97 5.42 9.89 12.11
C VAL A 97 5.41 9.85 13.63
#